data_AF-A0A0Q4B9P5-F1
#
_entry.id   AF-A0A0Q4B9P5-F1
#
_cell.length_a   1.000
_cell.length_b   1.000
_cell.length_c   1.000
_cell.angle_alpha   90.00
_cell.angle_beta   90.00
_cell.angle_gamma   90.00
#
_symmetry.space_group_name_H-M   'P 1'
#
loop_
_entity.id
_entity.type
_entity.pdbx_description
1 polymer ?
#
loop_
_entity_poly.entity_id
_entity_poly.type
_entity_poly.pdbx_seq_one_letter_code
_entity_poly.pdbx_strand_id
1 'polypeptide(L)'
;MENIATIPDTSIRDSLEVILENYKDLNTTRCSRQGRMVISAFKGACIGIRDVLTQNLPGMDVWVDNLRTTGPWPAVPWIAFGGPARYMTDRGPFLININYHFVADMSGVLLVLLPNTEGWKERFGEKWLSKFEPFKDQFRKDLAWMKDHGFRLDDDADIASDDQDDLDVRDGYIAYKLYPAGNMPTEEELQRDIVIACKAQQQLVNKKQ
;
A
#
# COMPACT_ATOMS: atom_id res chain seq x y z
N MET A 1 -10.24 -4.98 -21.85
CA MET A 1 -10.62 -4.66 -20.45
C MET A 1 -11.11 -5.96 -19.83
N GLU A 2 -10.37 -6.50 -18.87
CA GLU A 2 -10.89 -7.60 -18.06
C GLU A 2 -12.03 -7.07 -17.19
N ASN A 3 -13.14 -7.79 -17.11
CA ASN A 3 -14.28 -7.41 -16.29
C ASN A 3 -13.93 -7.61 -14.81
N ILE A 4 -13.52 -6.53 -14.14
CA ILE A 4 -13.34 -6.50 -12.68
C ILE A 4 -14.74 -6.48 -12.05
N ALA A 5 -15.01 -7.42 -11.15
CA ALA A 5 -16.24 -7.48 -10.40
C ALA A 5 -16.21 -6.44 -9.28
N THR A 6 -17.09 -5.46 -9.36
CA THR A 6 -17.36 -4.52 -8.28
C THR A 6 -18.16 -5.19 -7.17
N ILE A 7 -17.79 -4.93 -5.92
CA ILE A 7 -18.52 -5.35 -4.72
C ILE A 7 -19.27 -4.12 -4.17
N PRO A 8 -20.61 -4.03 -4.34
CA PRO A 8 -21.37 -2.81 -4.02
C PRO A 8 -21.39 -2.42 -2.55
N ASP A 9 -21.26 -3.39 -1.64
CA ASP A 9 -21.42 -3.17 -0.19
C ASP A 9 -20.08 -2.92 0.53
N THR A 10 -18.98 -2.83 -0.20
CA THR A 10 -17.67 -2.56 0.38
C THR A 10 -17.50 -1.06 0.67
N SER A 11 -17.03 -0.72 1.87
CA SER A 11 -16.84 0.67 2.32
C SER A 11 -15.36 1.02 2.51
N ILE A 12 -14.51 0.67 1.53
CA ILE A 12 -13.08 1.03 1.59
C ILE A 12 -12.96 2.54 1.61
N ARG A 13 -13.67 3.22 0.72
CA ARG A 13 -13.66 4.68 0.61
C ARG A 13 -13.97 5.36 1.93
N ASP A 14 -15.13 5.05 2.53
CA ASP A 14 -15.57 5.65 3.79
C ASP A 14 -14.56 5.39 4.90
N SER A 15 -13.97 4.19 4.93
CA SER A 15 -12.94 3.84 5.91
C SER A 15 -11.67 4.68 5.74
N LEU A 16 -11.20 4.88 4.50
CA LEU A 16 -10.05 5.74 4.20
C LEU A 16 -10.32 7.21 4.57
N GLU A 17 -11.51 7.72 4.24
CA GLU A 17 -11.94 9.08 4.59
C GLU A 17 -11.98 9.29 6.12
N VAL A 18 -12.57 8.34 6.86
CA VAL A 18 -12.59 8.40 8.34
C VAL A 18 -11.18 8.43 8.92
N ILE A 19 -10.23 7.66 8.36
CA ILE A 19 -8.84 7.69 8.82
C ILE A 19 -8.24 9.07 8.55
N LEU A 20 -8.31 9.59 7.33
CA LEU A 20 -7.76 10.90 6.96
C LEU A 20 -8.27 12.03 7.85
N GLU A 21 -9.57 12.04 8.15
CA GLU A 21 -10.20 13.09 8.96
C GLU A 21 -9.84 13.00 10.46
N ASN A 22 -9.57 11.80 10.97
CA ASN A 22 -9.52 11.55 12.41
C ASN A 22 -8.16 11.04 12.90
N TYR A 23 -7.15 10.88 12.04
CA TYR A 23 -5.84 10.37 12.47
C TYR A 23 -4.98 11.41 13.20
N LYS A 24 -5.15 12.70 12.87
CA LYS A 24 -4.35 13.78 13.46
C LYS A 24 -4.50 13.80 14.99
N ASP A 25 -3.39 14.07 15.68
CA ASP A 25 -3.30 14.21 17.14
C ASP A 25 -3.56 12.93 17.97
N LEU A 26 -3.64 11.75 17.36
CA LEU A 26 -3.85 10.48 18.10
C LEU A 26 -2.74 10.14 19.10
N ASN A 27 -1.51 10.64 18.89
CA ASN A 27 -0.41 10.51 19.86
C ASN A 27 -0.53 11.42 21.09
N THR A 28 -1.38 12.45 21.02
CA THR A 28 -1.52 13.44 22.11
C THR A 28 -2.63 13.07 23.11
N THR A 29 -3.56 12.19 22.73
CA THR A 29 -4.68 11.77 23.58
C THR A 29 -4.74 10.25 23.72
N ARG A 30 -4.27 9.75 24.87
CA ARG A 30 -4.28 8.31 25.16
C ARG A 30 -5.73 7.80 25.26
N CYS A 31 -6.11 6.90 24.35
CA CYS A 31 -7.39 6.15 24.36
C CYS A 31 -8.68 7.00 24.22
N SER A 32 -8.70 7.87 23.22
CA SER A 32 -9.87 8.69 22.86
C SER A 32 -10.94 7.89 22.07
N ARG A 33 -12.17 8.42 22.04
CA ARG A 33 -13.23 7.93 21.12
C ARG A 33 -12.76 7.96 19.67
N GLN A 34 -12.00 8.99 19.29
CA GLN A 34 -11.36 9.17 18.00
C GLN A 34 -10.43 7.99 17.65
N GLY A 35 -9.55 7.60 18.57
CA GLY A 35 -8.68 6.43 18.37
C GLY A 35 -9.46 5.14 18.08
N ARG A 36 -10.58 4.90 18.79
CA ARG A 36 -11.44 3.73 18.49
C ARG A 36 -12.11 3.81 17.11
N MET A 37 -12.52 5.00 16.68
CA MET A 37 -13.09 5.22 15.35
C MET A 37 -12.06 4.91 14.27
N VAL A 38 -10.84 5.42 14.40
CA VAL A 38 -9.75 5.17 13.45
C VAL A 38 -9.37 3.69 13.40
N ILE A 39 -9.26 3.01 14.55
CA ILE A 39 -9.03 1.54 14.58
C ILE A 39 -10.16 0.79 13.87
N SER A 40 -11.41 1.21 14.07
CA SER A 40 -12.55 0.59 13.40
C SER A 40 -12.52 0.80 11.89
N ALA A 41 -12.11 2.00 11.45
CA ALA A 41 -11.95 2.32 10.04
C ALA A 41 -10.83 1.52 9.39
N PHE A 42 -9.66 1.37 10.03
CA PHE A 42 -8.61 0.46 9.56
C PHE A 42 -9.11 -0.97 9.37
N LYS A 43 -9.90 -1.49 10.32
CA LYS A 43 -10.50 -2.82 10.21
C LYS A 43 -11.51 -2.90 9.06
N GLY A 44 -12.35 -1.88 8.91
CA GLY A 44 -13.33 -1.78 7.82
C GLY A 44 -12.67 -1.83 6.45
N ALA A 45 -11.65 -0.99 6.23
CA ALA A 45 -10.85 -0.99 5.01
C ALA A 45 -10.21 -2.36 4.75
N CYS A 46 -9.63 -3.01 5.77
CA CYS A 46 -9.04 -4.34 5.61
C CYS A 46 -10.05 -5.42 5.20
N ILE A 47 -11.27 -5.39 5.75
CA ILE A 47 -12.34 -6.32 5.38
C ILE A 47 -12.72 -6.08 3.92
N GLY A 48 -12.95 -4.82 3.54
CA GLY A 48 -13.30 -4.45 2.18
C GLY A 48 -12.24 -4.86 1.15
N ILE A 49 -10.97 -4.58 1.42
CA ILE A 49 -9.85 -5.00 0.55
C ILE A 49 -9.85 -6.53 0.40
N ARG A 50 -10.03 -7.27 1.50
CA ARG A 50 -10.03 -8.74 1.45
C ARG A 50 -11.16 -9.28 0.57
N ASP A 51 -12.36 -8.72 0.69
CA ASP A 51 -13.52 -9.13 -0.09
C ASP A 51 -13.28 -8.88 -1.59
N VAL A 52 -12.79 -7.69 -1.94
CA VAL A 52 -12.43 -7.31 -3.31
C VAL A 52 -11.43 -8.29 -3.92
N LEU A 53 -10.37 -8.61 -3.19
CA LEU A 53 -9.33 -9.52 -3.66
C LEU A 53 -9.85 -10.95 -3.80
N THR A 54 -10.64 -11.44 -2.84
CA THR A 54 -11.18 -12.80 -2.86
C THR A 54 -12.15 -12.99 -4.04
N GLN A 55 -12.96 -11.98 -4.34
CA GLN A 55 -13.91 -12.03 -5.46
C GLN A 55 -13.23 -11.92 -6.83
N ASN A 56 -12.19 -11.07 -6.95
CA ASN A 56 -11.56 -10.78 -8.23
C ASN A 56 -10.35 -11.67 -8.57
N LEU A 57 -9.74 -12.30 -7.56
CA LEU A 57 -8.54 -13.13 -7.71
C LEU A 57 -8.76 -14.49 -7.01
N PRO A 58 -9.73 -15.30 -7.46
CA PRO A 58 -10.06 -16.56 -6.82
C PRO A 58 -8.85 -17.50 -6.83
N GLY A 59 -8.56 -18.11 -5.68
CA GLY A 59 -7.42 -19.01 -5.50
C GLY A 59 -6.09 -18.32 -5.17
N MET A 60 -6.06 -16.98 -5.12
CA MET A 60 -4.94 -16.25 -4.52
C MET A 60 -4.95 -16.42 -3.00
N ASP A 61 -3.79 -16.69 -2.40
CA ASP A 61 -3.63 -16.62 -0.94
C ASP A 61 -3.61 -15.15 -0.50
N VAL A 62 -4.78 -14.65 -0.08
CA VAL A 62 -4.98 -13.23 0.26
C VAL A 62 -4.53 -12.97 1.69
N TRP A 63 -3.65 -11.98 1.85
CA TRP A 63 -3.33 -11.41 3.15
C TRP A 63 -3.66 -9.92 3.17
N VAL A 64 -4.11 -9.46 4.34
CA VAL A 64 -4.39 -8.05 4.61
C VAL A 64 -4.06 -7.80 6.08
N ASP A 65 -3.20 -6.83 6.35
CA ASP A 65 -2.84 -6.36 7.68
C ASP A 65 -2.86 -4.83 7.74
N ASN A 66 -2.88 -4.27 8.93
CA ASN A 66 -2.74 -2.84 9.15
C ASN A 66 -1.81 -2.57 10.32
N LEU A 67 -1.51 -1.29 10.55
CA LEU A 67 -0.65 -0.89 11.67
C LEU A 67 -1.19 -1.43 13.01
N ARG A 68 -0.28 -1.92 13.85
CA ARG A 68 -0.59 -2.40 15.20
C ARG A 68 0.01 -1.47 16.24
N THR A 69 -0.77 -0.55 16.77
CA THR A 69 -0.27 0.36 17.82
C THR A 69 -0.24 -0.32 19.18
N THR A 70 0.88 -0.94 19.54
CA THR A 70 1.22 -1.22 20.95
C THR A 70 1.99 -0.05 21.59
N GLY A 71 2.41 0.93 20.78
CA GLY A 71 3.12 2.15 21.17
C GLY A 71 2.52 3.40 20.49
N PRO A 72 3.34 4.44 20.22
CA PRO A 72 2.91 5.60 19.44
C PRO A 72 2.36 5.20 18.07
N TRP A 73 1.39 5.97 17.60
CA TRP A 73 0.89 5.93 16.24
C TRP A 73 1.98 6.41 15.28
N PRO A 74 2.25 5.70 14.16
CA PRO A 74 3.24 6.14 13.19
C PRO A 74 2.82 7.45 12.51
N ALA A 75 3.79 8.24 12.05
CA ALA A 75 3.51 9.46 11.30
C ALA A 75 2.82 9.14 9.96
N VAL A 76 3.31 8.12 9.26
CA VAL A 76 2.74 7.56 8.03
C VAL A 76 2.04 6.24 8.37
N PRO A 77 0.73 6.25 8.71
CA PRO A 77 0.01 5.00 8.90
C PRO A 77 -0.15 4.26 7.59
N TRP A 78 -0.43 2.96 7.69
CA TRP A 78 -0.54 2.10 6.53
C TRP A 78 -1.53 0.94 6.70
N ILE A 79 -1.97 0.42 5.54
CA ILE A 79 -2.66 -0.86 5.39
C ILE A 79 -1.89 -1.64 4.34
N ALA A 80 -1.48 -2.87 4.63
CA ALA A 80 -0.71 -3.70 3.73
C ALA A 80 -1.53 -4.90 3.30
N PHE A 81 -1.44 -5.28 2.03
CA PHE A 81 -2.23 -6.36 1.47
C PHE A 81 -1.60 -6.97 0.23
N GLY A 82 -2.14 -8.10 -0.21
CA GLY A 82 -1.81 -8.71 -1.49
C GLY A 82 -1.96 -10.22 -1.51
N GLY A 83 -1.24 -10.82 -2.46
CA GLY A 83 -1.17 -12.27 -2.66
C GLY A 83 0.18 -12.87 -2.25
N PRO A 84 0.55 -14.05 -2.80
CA PRO A 84 1.90 -14.60 -2.67
C PRO A 84 2.93 -13.52 -3.02
N ALA A 85 3.64 -13.02 -2.02
CA ALA A 85 4.49 -11.84 -2.19
C ALA A 85 5.92 -12.19 -2.65
N ARG A 86 6.25 -13.48 -2.79
CA ARG A 86 7.63 -13.95 -3.00
C ARG A 86 8.08 -13.79 -4.45
N TYR A 87 8.88 -12.76 -4.71
CA TYR A 87 9.73 -12.63 -5.89
C TYR A 87 11.01 -13.44 -5.71
N MET A 88 11.29 -14.38 -6.61
CA MET A 88 12.48 -15.22 -6.53
C MET A 88 13.65 -14.58 -7.28
N THR A 89 14.82 -14.56 -6.64
CA THR A 89 16.10 -14.19 -7.26
C THR A 89 17.17 -15.24 -6.99
N ASP A 90 18.31 -15.15 -7.67
CA ASP A 90 19.53 -15.91 -7.35
C ASP A 90 19.99 -15.76 -5.90
N ARG A 91 19.54 -14.70 -5.22
CA ARG A 91 19.84 -14.41 -3.81
C ARG A 91 18.74 -14.89 -2.87
N GLY A 92 17.74 -15.60 -3.35
CA GLY A 92 16.59 -16.05 -2.58
C GLY A 92 15.35 -15.16 -2.73
N PRO A 93 14.29 -15.44 -1.95
CA PRO A 93 13.02 -14.73 -2.05
C PRO A 93 13.11 -13.31 -1.50
N PHE A 94 12.47 -12.38 -2.20
CA PHE A 94 12.13 -11.04 -1.71
C PHE A 94 10.62 -10.90 -1.68
N LEU A 95 10.10 -10.14 -0.71
CA LEU A 95 8.67 -9.85 -0.65
C LEU A 95 8.40 -8.52 -1.33
N ILE A 96 7.42 -8.48 -2.22
CA ILE A 96 6.84 -7.26 -2.79
C ILE A 96 5.45 -7.10 -2.18
N ASN A 97 5.17 -5.95 -1.58
CA ASN A 97 3.91 -5.64 -0.89
C ASN A 97 3.12 -4.60 -1.68
N ILE A 98 1.81 -4.57 -1.42
CA ILE A 98 0.94 -3.47 -1.83
C ILE A 98 0.42 -2.83 -0.55
N ASN A 99 0.59 -1.52 -0.43
CA ASN A 99 0.11 -0.81 0.73
C ASN A 99 -0.77 0.38 0.33
N TYR A 100 -1.72 0.72 1.20
CA TYR A 100 -2.13 2.09 1.38
C TYR A 100 -1.18 2.76 2.37
N HIS A 101 -0.47 3.81 1.96
CA HIS A 101 0.32 4.68 2.83
C HIS A 101 -0.34 6.05 2.91
N PHE A 102 -0.73 6.47 4.11
CA PHE A 102 -1.33 7.79 4.31
C PHE A 102 -0.22 8.83 4.40
N VAL A 103 -0.38 9.96 3.70
CA VAL A 103 0.55 11.09 3.79
C VAL A 103 0.57 11.60 5.24
N ALA A 104 1.73 11.94 5.79
CA ALA A 104 1.89 12.17 7.23
C ALA A 104 1.04 13.34 7.78
N ASP A 105 0.74 14.33 6.95
CA ASP A 105 -0.16 15.44 7.28
C ASP A 105 -1.65 15.13 7.04
N MET A 106 -1.96 13.90 6.62
CA MET A 106 -3.28 13.39 6.22
C MET A 106 -3.90 14.10 5.01
N SER A 107 -3.10 14.75 4.16
CA SER A 107 -3.57 15.38 2.91
C SER A 107 -4.01 14.38 1.83
N GLY A 108 -3.73 13.10 2.02
CA GLY A 108 -4.19 12.04 1.12
C GLY A 108 -3.66 10.66 1.51
N VAL A 109 -3.96 9.68 0.67
CA VAL A 109 -3.48 8.31 0.79
C VAL A 109 -2.94 7.82 -0.54
N LEU A 110 -1.81 7.14 -0.51
CA LEU A 110 -1.13 6.58 -1.66
C LEU A 110 -1.39 5.07 -1.71
N LEU A 111 -1.88 4.56 -2.85
CA LEU A 111 -1.81 3.13 -3.16
C LEU A 111 -0.45 2.84 -3.78
N VAL A 112 0.38 2.04 -3.10
CA VAL A 112 1.79 1.85 -3.43
C VAL A 112 2.14 0.38 -3.63
N LEU A 113 3.06 0.11 -4.55
CA LEU A 113 3.75 -1.16 -4.70
C LEU A 113 5.22 -0.96 -4.31
N LEU A 114 5.72 -1.75 -3.36
CA LEU A 114 7.05 -1.55 -2.77
C LEU A 114 7.65 -2.89 -2.27
N PRO A 115 8.97 -3.00 -2.04
CA PRO A 115 9.51 -4.17 -1.37
C PRO A 115 9.08 -4.20 0.10
N ASN A 116 9.14 -5.38 0.74
CA ASN A 116 9.07 -5.45 2.20
C ASN A 116 10.32 -4.82 2.81
N THR A 117 10.23 -3.53 3.16
CA THR A 117 11.35 -2.74 3.67
C THR A 117 12.01 -3.39 4.89
N GLU A 118 11.26 -3.96 5.83
CA GLU A 118 11.82 -4.59 7.03
C GLU A 118 12.74 -5.76 6.67
N GLY A 119 12.29 -6.69 5.83
CA GLY A 119 13.10 -7.84 5.41
C GLY A 119 14.35 -7.42 4.59
N TRP A 120 14.27 -6.31 3.87
CA TRP A 120 15.41 -5.73 3.17
C TRP A 120 16.41 -5.06 4.14
N LYS A 121 15.92 -4.30 5.13
CA LYS A 121 16.72 -3.70 6.20
C LYS A 121 17.41 -4.76 7.06
N GLU A 122 16.71 -5.83 7.43
CA GLU A 122 17.30 -6.98 8.17
C GLU A 122 18.46 -7.61 7.40
N ARG A 123 18.35 -7.71 6.07
CA ARG A 123 19.34 -8.37 5.23
C ARG A 123 20.52 -7.49 4.84
N PHE A 124 20.28 -6.21 4.58
CA PHE A 124 21.26 -5.31 3.96
C PHE A 124 21.59 -4.07 4.80
N GLY A 125 20.94 -3.89 5.95
CA GLY A 125 21.08 -2.71 6.81
C GLY A 125 20.70 -1.42 6.08
N GLU A 126 21.35 -0.32 6.43
CA GLU A 126 21.17 1.01 5.81
C GLU A 126 21.39 1.03 4.28
N LYS A 127 22.12 0.04 3.74
CA LYS A 127 22.40 -0.03 2.29
C LYS A 127 21.26 -0.65 1.49
N TRP A 128 20.15 -1.02 2.11
CA TRP A 128 19.07 -1.77 1.47
C TRP A 128 18.53 -1.10 0.21
N LEU A 129 18.32 0.23 0.22
CA LEU A 129 17.86 0.99 -0.94
C LEU A 129 18.80 0.83 -2.13
N SER A 130 20.10 1.06 -1.91
CA SER A 130 21.12 0.89 -2.96
C SER A 130 21.19 -0.54 -3.53
N LYS A 131 20.78 -1.55 -2.75
CA LYS A 131 20.69 -2.94 -3.20
C LYS A 131 19.39 -3.23 -3.95
N PHE A 132 18.34 -2.47 -3.67
CA PHE A 132 17.03 -2.59 -4.30
C PHE A 132 16.95 -1.84 -5.63
N GLU A 133 17.62 -0.69 -5.75
CA GLU A 133 17.55 0.22 -6.91
C GLU A 133 17.66 -0.47 -8.28
N PRO A 134 18.61 -1.41 -8.51
CA PRO A 134 18.71 -2.08 -9.81
C PRO A 134 17.47 -2.92 -10.18
N PHE A 135 16.75 -3.42 -9.18
CA PHE A 135 15.49 -4.14 -9.38
C PHE A 135 14.33 -3.17 -9.63
N LYS A 136 14.31 -2.04 -8.92
CA LYS A 136 13.28 -0.99 -9.05
C LYS A 136 13.13 -0.52 -10.50
N ASP A 137 14.25 -0.22 -11.16
CA ASP A 137 14.25 0.21 -12.57
C ASP A 137 13.68 -0.85 -13.51
N GLN A 138 14.02 -2.13 -13.29
CA GLN A 138 13.51 -3.23 -14.10
C GLN A 138 12.02 -3.46 -13.84
N PHE A 139 11.58 -3.40 -12.58
CA PHE A 139 10.16 -3.52 -12.23
C PHE A 139 9.35 -2.40 -12.85
N ARG A 140 9.85 -1.16 -12.85
CA ARG A 140 9.16 -0.03 -13.49
C ARG A 140 8.99 -0.22 -15.00
N LYS A 141 9.97 -0.82 -15.68
CA LYS A 141 9.86 -1.18 -17.10
C LYS A 141 8.81 -2.27 -17.30
N ASP A 142 8.85 -3.32 -16.48
CA ASP A 142 7.90 -4.43 -16.57
C ASP A 142 6.45 -3.99 -16.27
N LEU A 143 6.28 -2.98 -15.43
CA LEU A 143 4.99 -2.45 -15.00
C LEU A 143 4.57 -1.16 -15.72
N ALA A 144 5.19 -0.82 -16.84
CA ALA A 144 4.89 0.42 -17.57
C ALA A 144 3.40 0.60 -17.92
N TRP A 145 2.67 -0.51 -18.09
CA TRP A 145 1.23 -0.53 -18.35
C TRP A 145 0.39 0.07 -17.21
N MET A 146 0.90 0.13 -15.98
CA MET A 146 0.17 0.74 -14.87
C MET A 146 -0.06 2.25 -15.06
N LYS A 147 0.73 2.92 -15.91
CA LYS A 147 0.54 4.35 -16.26
C LYS A 147 -0.81 4.60 -16.91
N ASP A 148 -1.29 3.65 -17.71
CA ASP A 148 -2.61 3.73 -18.37
C ASP A 148 -3.77 3.66 -17.35
N HIS A 149 -3.46 3.32 -16.10
CA HIS A 149 -4.37 3.28 -14.96
C HIS A 149 -4.12 4.39 -13.92
N GLY A 150 -3.30 5.38 -14.26
CA GLY A 150 -3.03 6.55 -13.43
C GLY A 150 -1.99 6.35 -12.34
N PHE A 151 -1.25 5.23 -12.35
CA PHE A 151 -0.10 5.07 -11.46
C PHE A 151 1.11 5.84 -11.99
N ARG A 152 1.86 6.42 -11.06
CA ARG A 152 3.18 7.01 -11.27
C ARG A 152 4.27 5.97 -10.98
N LEU A 153 5.30 5.98 -11.82
CA LEU A 153 6.44 5.05 -11.78
C LEU A 153 7.73 5.89 -11.80
N ASP A 154 7.81 6.79 -10.85
CA ASP A 154 8.89 7.76 -10.62
C ASP A 154 9.18 7.84 -9.11
N ASP A 155 10.11 8.70 -8.70
CA ASP A 155 10.55 8.87 -7.31
C ASP A 155 9.95 10.15 -6.66
N ASP A 156 8.91 10.73 -7.27
CA ASP A 156 8.37 12.04 -6.87
C ASP A 156 7.20 11.94 -5.88
N ALA A 157 7.01 10.78 -5.23
CA ALA A 157 5.95 10.63 -4.23
C ALA A 157 6.21 11.59 -3.07
N ASP A 158 5.20 12.36 -2.67
CA ASP A 158 5.29 13.18 -1.46
C ASP A 158 4.50 12.52 -0.35
N ILE A 159 5.17 12.20 0.75
CA ILE A 159 4.58 11.63 1.96
C ILE A 159 4.53 12.62 3.13
N ALA A 160 4.97 13.87 2.92
CA ALA A 160 4.99 14.96 3.90
C ALA A 160 5.61 14.59 5.26
N SER A 161 6.59 13.68 5.26
CA SER A 161 7.34 13.27 6.44
C SER A 161 8.78 13.75 6.34
N ASP A 162 9.32 14.23 7.46
CA ASP A 162 10.74 14.56 7.63
C ASP A 162 11.52 13.40 8.30
N ASP A 163 10.83 12.30 8.64
CA ASP A 163 11.44 11.13 9.27
C ASP A 163 12.21 10.30 8.23
N GLN A 164 13.48 10.00 8.52
CA GLN A 164 14.35 9.31 7.55
C GLN A 164 13.89 7.88 7.27
N ASP A 165 13.27 7.18 8.24
CA ASP A 165 12.76 5.82 7.99
C ASP A 165 11.55 5.85 7.05
N ASP A 166 10.69 6.86 7.18
CA ASP A 166 9.56 7.09 6.27
C ASP A 166 10.04 7.45 4.86
N LEU A 167 11.04 8.34 4.75
CA LEU A 167 11.63 8.75 3.48
C LEU A 167 12.32 7.57 2.78
N ASP A 168 13.04 6.74 3.53
CA ASP A 168 13.64 5.52 3.02
C ASP A 168 12.57 4.58 2.43
N VAL A 169 11.44 4.41 3.13
CA VAL A 169 10.32 3.58 2.63
C VAL A 169 9.75 4.15 1.34
N ARG A 170 9.54 5.47 1.27
CA ARG A 170 9.08 6.17 0.05
C ARG A 170 10.03 5.92 -1.12
N ASP A 171 11.34 6.01 -0.90
CA ASP A 171 12.35 5.84 -1.95
C ASP A 171 12.38 4.39 -2.51
N GLY A 172 11.80 3.45 -1.77
CA GLY A 172 11.55 2.07 -2.20
C GLY A 172 10.31 1.88 -3.09
N TYR A 173 9.48 2.90 -3.33
CA TYR A 173 8.27 2.76 -4.14
C TYR A 173 8.58 2.38 -5.58
N ILE A 174 8.01 1.28 -6.04
CA ILE A 174 8.08 0.83 -7.43
C ILE A 174 7.07 1.61 -8.27
N ALA A 175 5.83 1.68 -7.78
CA ALA A 175 4.73 2.41 -8.40
C ALA A 175 3.79 2.95 -7.31
N TYR A 176 3.13 4.07 -7.58
CA TYR A 176 2.18 4.65 -6.63
C TYR A 176 1.05 5.42 -7.33
N LYS A 177 -0.09 5.58 -6.64
CA LYS A 177 -1.19 6.44 -7.06
C LYS A 177 -1.73 7.21 -5.86
N LEU A 178 -1.80 8.54 -5.96
CA LEU A 178 -2.27 9.41 -4.87
C LEU A 178 -3.79 9.61 -4.95
N TYR A 179 -4.45 9.47 -3.80
CA TYR A 179 -5.85 9.82 -3.58
C TYR A 179 -5.91 10.99 -2.59
N PRO A 180 -6.10 12.23 -3.06
CA PRO A 180 -6.14 13.40 -2.19
C PRO A 180 -7.35 13.39 -1.26
N ALA A 181 -7.17 13.87 -0.03
CA ALA A 181 -8.27 14.12 0.88
C ALA A 181 -9.25 15.14 0.28
N GLY A 182 -10.56 14.92 0.46
CA GLY A 182 -11.61 15.74 -0.15
C GLY A 182 -11.85 15.50 -1.64
N ASN A 183 -11.01 14.68 -2.30
CA ASN A 183 -11.20 14.26 -3.70
C ASN A 183 -10.90 12.75 -3.85
N MET A 184 -11.46 11.96 -2.93
CA MET A 184 -11.33 10.50 -2.95
C MET A 184 -12.06 9.92 -4.17
N PRO A 185 -11.47 8.96 -4.91
CA PRO A 185 -12.15 8.27 -6.01
C PRO A 185 -13.43 7.57 -5.56
N THR A 186 -14.27 7.16 -6.51
CA THR A 186 -15.43 6.34 -6.17
C THR A 186 -14.98 4.97 -5.63
N GLU A 187 -15.87 4.31 -4.90
CA GLU A 187 -15.60 2.97 -4.38
C GLU A 187 -15.22 2.00 -5.50
N GLU A 188 -15.91 2.07 -6.65
CA GLU A 188 -15.61 1.23 -7.82
C GLU A 188 -14.22 1.49 -8.42
N GLU A 189 -13.75 2.73 -8.39
CA GLU A 189 -12.42 3.11 -8.84
C GLU A 189 -11.34 2.58 -7.88
N LEU A 190 -11.55 2.69 -6.57
CA LEU A 190 -10.64 2.15 -5.56
C LEU A 190 -10.51 0.63 -5.68
N GLN A 191 -11.63 -0.08 -5.82
CA GLN A 191 -11.63 -1.53 -6.00
C GLN A 191 -10.89 -1.95 -7.25
N ARG A 192 -11.09 -1.21 -8.35
CA ARG A 192 -10.38 -1.45 -9.61
C ARG A 192 -8.87 -1.27 -9.44
N ASP A 193 -8.45 -0.19 -8.78
CA ASP A 193 -7.04 0.11 -8.57
C ASP A 193 -6.35 -0.91 -7.65
N ILE A 194 -7.05 -1.42 -6.62
CA ILE A 194 -6.59 -2.55 -5.78
C ILE A 194 -6.30 -3.78 -6.64
N VAL A 195 -7.24 -4.15 -7.52
CA VAL A 195 -7.07 -5.32 -8.40
C VAL A 195 -5.92 -5.12 -9.38
N ILE A 196 -5.75 -3.90 -9.92
CA ILE A 196 -4.62 -3.54 -10.79
C ILE A 196 -3.29 -3.69 -10.05
N ALA A 197 -3.19 -3.16 -8.83
CA ALA A 197 -1.98 -3.29 -8.01
C ALA A 197 -1.65 -4.75 -7.70
N CYS A 198 -2.66 -5.58 -7.40
CA CYS A 198 -2.44 -7.02 -7.21
C CYS A 198 -1.99 -7.76 -8.47
N LYS A 199 -2.55 -7.42 -9.64
CA LYS A 199 -2.07 -7.99 -10.91
C LYS A 199 -0.62 -7.59 -11.20
N ALA A 200 -0.24 -6.35 -10.91
CA ALA A 200 1.14 -5.90 -11.02
C ALA A 200 2.08 -6.67 -10.07
N GLN A 201 1.70 -6.84 -8.80
CA GLN A 201 2.44 -7.67 -7.84
C GLN A 201 2.60 -9.10 -8.37
N GLN A 202 1.51 -9.74 -8.83
CA GLN A 202 1.51 -11.08 -9.39
C GLN A 202 2.41 -11.22 -10.62
N GLN A 203 2.40 -10.23 -11.52
CA GLN A 203 3.29 -10.22 -12.69
C GLN A 203 4.75 -10.25 -12.26
N LEU A 204 5.13 -9.47 -11.26
CA LEU A 204 6.50 -9.48 -10.74
C LEU A 204 6.84 -10.85 -10.15
N VAL A 205 6.03 -11.37 -9.22
CA VAL A 205 6.36 -12.60 -8.48
C VAL A 205 6.29 -13.88 -9.32
N ASN A 206 5.47 -13.92 -10.37
CA ASN A 206 5.32 -15.08 -11.24
C ASN A 206 6.34 -15.10 -12.39
N LYS A 207 7.10 -14.03 -12.59
CA LYS A 207 8.13 -13.97 -13.62
C LYS A 207 9.23 -14.96 -13.27
N LYS A 208 9.32 -16.05 -14.06
CA LYS A 208 10.48 -16.95 -14.02
C LYS A 208 11.69 -16.16 -14.51
N GLN A 209 12.74 -16.09 -13.69
CA GLN A 209 14.04 -15.58 -14.10
C GLN A 209 14.69 -16.53 -15.10
#